data_AF-A0A2E0BH86-F1
#
_entry.id   AF-A0A2E0BH86-F1
#
_cell.length_a   1.000
_cell.length_b   1.000
_cell.length_c   1.000
_cell.angle_alpha   90.00
_cell.angle_beta   90.00
_cell.angle_gamma   90.00
#
_symmetry.space_group_name_H-M   'P 1'
#
loop_
_entity.id
_entity.type
_entity.pdbx_description
1 polymer ?
#
loop_
_entity_poly.entity_id
_entity_poly.type
_entity_poly.pdbx_seq_one_letter_code
_entity_poly.pdbx_strand_id
1 'polypeptide(L)'
;MPYIPKDERTELDELAGALVTILRNGNFRGKLNYFISSIAEGLIQANGVSYSFLNDFIGVLECVKLELYRRVATPYEDDKMQENGDVYGSKRVVSELEIKLSKDRANLQEFDRKITQRIADENEPVLESLDL
;
A
#
# COMPACT_ATOMS: atom_id res chain seq x y z
N MET A 1 17.71 8.98 -15.80
CA MET A 1 17.87 9.81 -14.59
C MET A 1 17.99 11.28 -14.96
N PRO A 2 17.34 12.22 -14.25
CA PRO A 2 17.28 13.63 -14.67
C PRO A 2 18.63 14.36 -14.73
N TYR A 3 19.65 13.82 -14.06
CA TYR A 3 20.97 14.43 -13.91
C TYR A 3 22.03 13.97 -14.91
N ILE A 4 21.74 12.99 -15.79
CA ILE A 4 22.67 12.58 -16.85
C ILE A 4 22.29 13.36 -18.13
N PRO A 5 23.20 14.11 -18.77
CA PRO A 5 22.95 14.77 -20.06
C PRO A 5 22.43 13.79 -21.13
N LYS A 6 21.66 14.27 -22.11
CA LYS A 6 21.00 13.37 -23.09
C LYS A 6 22.00 12.68 -24.01
N ASP A 7 23.03 13.40 -24.42
CA ASP A 7 24.13 12.92 -25.23
C ASP A 7 24.89 11.76 -24.55
N GLU A 8 25.14 11.87 -23.24
CA GLU A 8 25.76 10.80 -22.44
C GLU A 8 24.89 9.54 -22.29
N ARG A 9 23.59 9.61 -22.61
CA ARG A 9 22.68 8.44 -22.53
C ARG A 9 22.66 7.62 -23.80
N THR A 10 23.08 8.17 -24.95
CA THR A 10 22.85 7.54 -26.26
C THR A 10 23.35 6.10 -26.30
N GLU A 11 24.62 5.87 -25.95
CA GLU A 11 25.21 4.53 -25.94
C GLU A 11 24.55 3.63 -24.87
N LEU A 12 24.22 4.19 -23.71
CA LEU A 12 23.57 3.44 -22.62
C LEU A 12 22.15 3.00 -23.03
N ASP A 13 21.40 3.86 -23.72
CA ASP A 13 20.05 3.61 -24.19
C ASP A 13 20.06 2.54 -25.31
N GLU A 14 21.08 2.54 -26.18
CA GLU A 14 21.28 1.49 -27.19
C GLU A 14 21.54 0.13 -26.54
N LEU A 15 22.45 0.07 -25.57
CA LEU A 15 22.73 -1.16 -24.80
C LEU A 15 21.49 -1.65 -24.05
N ALA A 16 20.74 -0.73 -23.44
CA ALA A 16 19.49 -1.04 -22.75
C ALA A 16 18.45 -1.61 -23.73
N GLY A 17 18.29 -1.01 -24.92
CA GLY A 17 17.38 -1.48 -25.96
C GLY A 17 17.72 -2.89 -26.47
N ALA A 18 19.01 -3.18 -26.66
CA ALA A 18 19.48 -4.51 -27.02
C ALA A 18 19.15 -5.54 -25.93
N LEU A 19 19.41 -5.21 -24.66
CA LEU A 19 19.08 -6.08 -23.53
C LEU A 19 17.57 -6.32 -23.44
N VAL A 20 16.74 -5.28 -23.57
CA VAL A 20 15.27 -5.41 -23.59
C VAL A 20 14.82 -6.37 -24.68
N THR A 21 15.43 -6.31 -25.87
CA THR A 21 15.12 -7.23 -26.98
C THR A 21 15.41 -8.70 -26.63
N ILE A 22 16.46 -8.96 -25.85
CA ILE A 22 16.82 -10.30 -25.35
C ILE A 22 15.90 -10.76 -24.21
N LEU A 23 15.50 -9.82 -23.34
CA LEU A 23 14.73 -10.09 -22.13
C LEU A 23 13.22 -10.23 -22.38
N ARG A 24 12.68 -9.60 -23.43
CA ARG A 24 11.22 -9.53 -23.68
C ARG A 24 10.55 -10.90 -23.83
N ASN A 25 11.30 -11.94 -24.19
CA ASN A 25 10.79 -13.29 -24.39
C ASN A 25 11.45 -14.27 -23.39
N GLY A 26 10.65 -14.83 -22.47
CA GLY A 26 11.05 -15.87 -21.52
C GLY A 26 11.23 -15.38 -20.08
N ASN A 27 12.01 -16.11 -19.28
CA ASN A 27 12.26 -15.77 -17.87
C ASN A 27 13.24 -14.59 -17.74
N PHE A 28 12.72 -13.37 -17.89
CA PHE A 28 13.50 -12.14 -17.79
C PHE A 28 14.17 -11.97 -16.42
N ARG A 29 13.59 -12.53 -15.35
CA ARG A 29 14.06 -12.35 -13.96
C ARG A 29 15.47 -12.90 -13.76
N GLY A 30 15.69 -14.14 -14.18
CA GLY A 30 16.99 -14.80 -14.06
C GLY A 30 18.06 -14.12 -14.93
N LYS A 31 17.71 -13.79 -16.18
CA LYS A 31 18.62 -13.12 -17.12
C LYS A 31 19.01 -11.71 -16.67
N LEU A 32 18.05 -10.93 -16.17
CA LEU A 32 18.31 -9.58 -15.66
C LEU A 32 19.17 -9.62 -14.39
N ASN A 33 18.88 -10.55 -13.46
CA ASN A 33 19.71 -10.73 -12.27
C ASN A 33 21.17 -11.10 -12.64
N TYR A 34 21.34 -12.05 -13.55
CA TYR A 34 22.66 -12.40 -14.08
C TYR A 34 23.36 -11.19 -14.69
N PHE A 35 22.69 -10.44 -15.56
CA PHE A 35 23.27 -9.26 -16.22
C PHE A 35 23.76 -8.20 -15.22
N ILE A 36 22.94 -7.85 -14.23
CA ILE A 36 23.33 -6.88 -13.19
C ILE A 36 24.51 -7.40 -12.36
N SER A 37 24.50 -8.70 -12.02
CA SER A 37 25.60 -9.34 -11.30
C SER A 37 26.90 -9.34 -12.10
N SER A 38 26.85 -9.58 -13.41
CA SER A 38 28.00 -9.52 -14.31
C SER A 38 28.57 -8.10 -14.44
N ILE A 39 27.72 -7.06 -14.44
CA ILE A 39 28.19 -5.66 -14.37
C ILE A 39 28.96 -5.43 -13.07
N ALA A 40 28.40 -5.86 -11.93
CA ALA A 40 29.05 -5.71 -10.63
C ALA A 40 30.41 -6.42 -10.61
N GLU A 41 30.46 -7.66 -11.07
CA GLU A 41 31.71 -8.44 -11.16
C GLU A 41 32.73 -7.75 -12.07
N GLY A 42 32.35 -7.30 -13.26
CA GLY A 42 33.25 -6.61 -14.19
C GLY A 42 33.83 -5.32 -13.60
N LEU A 43 33.01 -4.54 -12.89
CA LEU A 43 33.47 -3.33 -12.20
C LEU A 43 34.41 -3.64 -11.03
N ILE A 44 34.16 -4.73 -10.29
CA ILE A 44 35.05 -5.20 -9.22
C ILE A 44 36.39 -5.67 -9.81
N GLN A 45 36.38 -6.39 -10.92
CA GLN A 45 37.60 -6.85 -11.59
C GLN A 45 38.43 -5.66 -12.11
N ALA A 46 37.77 -4.62 -12.63
CA ALA A 46 38.44 -3.44 -13.16
C ALA A 46 39.01 -2.51 -12.08
N ASN A 47 38.30 -2.33 -10.95
CA ASN A 47 38.60 -1.29 -9.97
C ASN A 47 39.02 -1.82 -8.59
N GLY A 48 38.92 -3.14 -8.36
CA GLY A 48 39.08 -3.76 -7.05
C GLY A 48 37.82 -3.66 -6.18
N VAL A 49 37.72 -4.56 -5.20
CA VAL A 49 36.62 -4.54 -4.22
C VAL A 49 36.94 -3.59 -3.06
N SER A 50 35.99 -2.73 -2.71
CA SER A 50 36.05 -1.89 -1.52
C SER A 50 34.67 -1.72 -0.89
N TYR A 51 34.62 -1.40 0.40
CA TYR A 51 33.36 -1.11 1.08
C TYR A 51 32.61 0.06 0.43
N SER A 52 33.34 1.11 0.03
CA SER A 52 32.74 2.26 -0.67
C SER A 52 32.05 1.82 -1.94
N PHE A 53 32.75 1.04 -2.80
CA PHE A 53 32.16 0.51 -4.02
C PHE A 53 30.90 -0.31 -3.76
N LEU A 54 30.93 -1.21 -2.78
CA LEU A 54 29.78 -2.04 -2.43
C LEU A 54 28.59 -1.18 -1.96
N ASN A 55 28.85 -0.20 -1.08
CA ASN A 55 27.81 0.71 -0.60
C ASN A 55 27.21 1.55 -1.75
N ASP A 56 28.05 2.08 -2.63
CA ASP A 56 27.62 2.90 -3.76
C ASP A 56 26.79 2.07 -4.76
N PHE A 57 27.26 0.88 -5.13
CA PHE A 57 26.56 0.01 -6.08
C PHE A 57 25.20 -0.46 -5.53
N ILE A 58 25.15 -0.88 -4.27
CA ILE A 58 23.88 -1.24 -3.61
C ILE A 58 22.96 -0.02 -3.52
N GLY A 59 23.50 1.16 -3.19
CA GLY A 59 22.74 2.41 -3.17
C GLY A 59 22.11 2.74 -4.53
N VAL A 60 22.83 2.51 -5.63
CA VAL A 60 22.28 2.67 -6.99
C VAL A 60 21.11 1.72 -7.23
N LEU A 61 21.21 0.45 -6.83
CA LEU A 61 20.12 -0.52 -7.00
C LEU A 61 18.86 -0.15 -6.20
N GLU A 62 19.02 0.33 -4.96
CA GLU A 62 17.89 0.80 -4.16
C GLU A 62 17.24 2.05 -4.77
N CYS A 63 18.03 3.00 -5.26
CA CYS A 63 17.51 4.17 -5.97
C CYS A 63 16.71 3.77 -7.22
N VAL A 64 17.19 2.80 -8.01
CA VAL A 64 16.47 2.29 -9.18
C VAL A 64 15.13 1.66 -8.79
N LYS A 65 15.11 0.84 -7.74
CA LYS A 65 13.89 0.21 -7.20
C LYS A 65 12.87 1.26 -6.75
N LEU A 66 13.31 2.23 -5.95
CA LEU A 66 12.43 3.29 -5.43
C LEU A 66 11.85 4.14 -6.56
N GLU A 67 12.65 4.48 -7.57
CA GLU A 67 12.18 5.27 -8.70
C GLU A 67 11.21 4.51 -9.60
N LEU A 68 11.43 3.21 -9.81
CA LEU A 68 10.48 2.33 -10.50
C LEU A 68 9.16 2.25 -9.75
N TYR A 69 9.21 2.06 -8.43
CA TYR A 69 8.01 2.01 -7.61
C TYR A 69 7.22 3.32 -7.71
N ARG A 70 7.89 4.46 -7.47
CA ARG A 70 7.26 5.78 -7.46
C ARG A 70 6.68 6.21 -8.81
N ARG A 71 7.40 5.95 -9.92
CA ARG A 71 6.99 6.42 -11.26
C ARG A 71 6.11 5.46 -12.03
N VAL A 72 6.14 4.16 -11.69
CA VAL A 72 5.47 3.12 -12.48
C VAL A 72 4.51 2.31 -11.63
N ALA A 73 4.96 1.78 -10.48
CA ALA A 73 4.09 0.95 -9.65
C ALA A 73 2.96 1.77 -9.02
N THR A 74 3.26 2.94 -8.45
CA THR A 74 2.23 3.78 -7.80
C THR A 74 1.10 4.18 -8.75
N PRO A 75 1.36 4.75 -9.95
CA PRO A 75 0.25 5.05 -10.87
C PRO A 75 -0.54 3.81 -11.30
N TYR A 76 0.13 2.68 -11.51
CA TYR A 76 -0.54 1.42 -11.83
C TYR A 76 -1.42 0.93 -10.67
N GLU A 77 -0.96 1.05 -9.42
CA GLU A 77 -1.72 0.70 -8.22
C GLU A 77 -2.92 1.64 -8.02
N ASP A 78 -2.75 2.94 -8.27
CA ASP A 78 -3.85 3.92 -8.24
C ASP A 78 -4.94 3.57 -9.26
N ASP A 79 -4.56 3.19 -10.48
CA ASP A 79 -5.51 2.72 -11.50
C ASP A 79 -6.22 1.44 -11.04
N LYS A 80 -5.48 0.48 -10.46
CA LYS A 80 -6.08 -0.76 -9.94
C LYS A 80 -6.96 -0.55 -8.71
N MET A 81 -6.69 0.46 -7.90
CA MET A 81 -7.57 0.89 -6.81
C MET A 81 -8.88 1.46 -7.34
N GLN A 82 -8.86 2.24 -8.43
CA GLN A 82 -10.09 2.73 -9.07
C GLN A 82 -10.91 1.59 -9.70
N GLU A 83 -10.24 0.60 -10.31
CA GLU A 83 -10.90 -0.54 -10.94
C GLU A 83 -11.48 -1.54 -9.94
N ASN A 84 -10.73 -1.89 -8.89
CA ASN A 84 -11.03 -3.04 -8.02
C ASN A 84 -11.38 -2.64 -6.58
N GLY A 85 -11.28 -1.36 -6.25
CA GLY A 85 -11.37 -0.86 -4.88
C GLY A 85 -10.04 -0.92 -4.13
N ASP A 86 -9.94 -0.11 -3.08
CA ASP A 86 -8.78 -0.06 -2.19
C ASP A 86 -9.02 -0.92 -0.92
N VAL A 87 -7.96 -1.59 -0.47
CA VAL A 87 -7.93 -2.38 0.78
C VAL A 87 -7.98 -1.45 2.00
N TYR A 88 -7.32 -0.29 1.93
CA TYR A 88 -7.37 0.71 2.98
C TYR A 88 -8.52 1.66 2.71
N GLY A 89 -9.74 1.12 2.78
CA GLY A 89 -10.98 1.84 2.52
C GLY A 89 -10.95 3.24 3.12
N SER A 90 -11.16 4.24 2.25
CA SER A 90 -11.41 5.63 2.59
C SER A 90 -12.14 5.69 3.94
N LYS A 91 -11.50 6.30 4.94
CA LYS A 91 -12.22 6.66 6.17
C LYS A 91 -13.43 7.45 5.70
N ARG A 92 -14.61 6.81 5.73
CA ARG A 92 -15.87 7.43 5.31
C ARG A 92 -15.92 8.77 6.04
N VAL A 93 -15.85 9.87 5.31
CA VAL A 93 -16.01 11.19 5.92
C VAL A 93 -17.49 11.27 6.28
N VAL A 94 -17.79 10.88 7.51
CA VAL A 94 -19.15 10.93 8.04
C VAL A 94 -19.45 12.40 8.30
N SER A 95 -20.54 12.90 7.70
CA SER A 95 -20.95 14.30 7.94
C SER A 95 -21.35 14.50 9.40
N GLU A 96 -21.21 15.71 9.94
CA GLU A 96 -21.67 16.03 11.30
C GLU A 96 -23.16 15.69 11.49
N LEU A 97 -23.94 15.77 10.42
CA LEU A 97 -25.36 15.41 10.40
C LEU A 97 -25.58 13.92 10.64
N GLU A 98 -24.81 13.06 9.96
CA GLU A 98 -24.87 11.60 10.13
C GLU A 98 -24.42 11.19 11.55
N ILE A 99 -23.42 11.88 12.11
CA ILE A 99 -23.00 11.67 13.50
C ILE A 99 -24.13 12.02 14.47
N LYS A 100 -24.80 13.16 14.28
CA LYS A 100 -25.95 13.58 15.10
C LYS A 100 -27.12 12.60 14.99
N LEU A 101 -27.53 12.25 13.76
CA LEU A 101 -28.62 11.29 13.51
C LEU A 101 -28.35 9.93 14.16
N SER A 102 -27.10 9.46 14.13
CA SER A 102 -26.75 8.18 14.75
C SER A 102 -26.80 8.23 16.28
N LYS A 103 -26.40 9.35 16.89
CA LYS A 103 -26.53 9.58 18.34
C LYS A 103 -28.00 9.71 18.77
N ASP A 104 -28.80 10.47 18.01
CA ASP A 104 -30.22 10.67 18.30
C ASP A 104 -31.00 9.36 18.23
N ARG A 105 -30.69 8.50 17.24
CA ARG A 105 -31.24 7.15 17.15
C ARG A 105 -30.90 6.29 18.36
N ALA A 106 -29.65 6.31 18.82
CA ALA A 106 -29.23 5.55 19.98
C ALA A 106 -29.94 6.02 21.27
N ASN A 107 -30.08 7.33 21.44
CA ASN A 107 -30.79 7.92 22.58
C ASN A 107 -32.27 7.53 22.60
N LEU A 108 -32.95 7.54 21.44
CA LEU A 108 -34.34 7.11 21.30
C LEU A 108 -34.52 5.62 21.67
N GLN A 109 -33.63 4.75 21.19
CA GLN A 109 -33.67 3.33 21.55
C GLN A 109 -33.47 3.10 23.04
N GLU A 110 -32.58 3.87 23.68
CA GLU A 110 -32.36 3.77 25.11
C GLU A 110 -33.57 4.28 25.91
N PHE A 111 -34.23 5.33 25.43
CA PHE A 111 -35.46 5.85 25.99
C PHE A 111 -36.61 4.83 25.91
N ASP A 112 -36.83 4.23 24.74
CA ASP A 112 -37.84 3.20 24.53
C ASP A 112 -37.59 1.98 25.43
N ARG A 113 -36.32 1.58 25.59
CA ARG A 113 -35.93 0.49 26.51
C ARG A 113 -36.30 0.82 27.96
N LYS A 114 -36.02 2.04 28.41
CA LYS A 114 -36.34 2.49 29.78
C LYS A 114 -37.85 2.56 30.02
N ILE A 115 -38.63 3.00 29.04
CA ILE A 115 -40.09 2.98 29.13
C ILE A 115 -40.60 1.55 29.23
N THR A 116 -40.13 0.66 28.36
CA THR A 116 -40.54 -0.75 28.35
C THR A 116 -40.23 -1.42 29.70
N GLN A 117 -39.07 -1.12 30.28
CA GLN A 117 -38.67 -1.66 31.56
C GLN A 117 -39.54 -1.13 32.72
N ARG A 118 -39.84 0.17 32.75
CA ARG A 118 -40.77 0.73 33.75
C ARG A 118 -42.17 0.13 33.67
N ILE A 119 -42.69 -0.08 32.46
CA ILE A 119 -44.00 -0.71 32.26
C ILE A 119 -43.99 -2.16 32.78
N ALA A 120 -42.87 -2.88 32.63
CA ALA A 120 -42.73 -4.22 33.18
C ALA A 120 -42.69 -4.21 34.72
N ASP A 121 -41.92 -3.29 35.30
CA ASP A 121 -41.77 -3.15 36.76
C ASP A 121 -43.08 -2.68 37.43
N GLU A 122 -43.88 -1.82 36.78
CA GLU A 122 -45.18 -1.35 37.29
C GLU A 122 -46.32 -2.39 37.18
N ASN A 123 -46.15 -3.43 36.34
CA ASN A 123 -47.12 -4.52 36.18
C ASN A 123 -46.69 -5.81 36.90
N GLU A 124 -45.66 -5.76 37.75
CA GLU A 124 -45.24 -6.90 38.55
C GLU A 124 -46.29 -7.15 39.66
N PRO A 125 -47.01 -8.29 39.66
CA PRO A 125 -48.04 -8.53 40.65
C PRO A 125 -47.40 -8.68 42.04
N VAL A 126 -47.83 -7.84 42.99
CA VAL A 126 -47.48 -8.00 44.40
C VAL A 126 -48.09 -9.31 44.87
N LEU A 127 -47.27 -10.36 44.98
CA LEU A 127 -47.64 -11.58 45.68
C LEU A 127 -47.71 -11.23 47.17
N GLU A 128 -48.88 -10.77 47.63
CA GLU A 128 -49.20 -10.75 49.05
C GLU A 128 -49.17 -12.19 49.56
N SER A 129 -48.15 -12.49 50.36
CA SER A 129 -48.04 -13.72 51.13
C SER A 129 -49.20 -13.77 52.12
N LEU A 130 -50.26 -14.51 51.78
CA LEU A 130 -51.26 -14.94 52.75
C LEU A 130 -50.61 -16.01 53.64
N ASP A 131 -50.17 -15.58 54.82
CA ASP A 131 -49.86 -16.47 55.95
C ASP A 131 -51.14 -17.25 56.35
N LEU A 132 -51.11 -18.58 56.16
CA LEU A 132 -51.95 -19.57 56.84
C LEU A 132 -51.18 -20.88 57.03
#